data_AF-A0A1C4ARE1-F1
#
_entry.id   AF-A0A1C4ARE1-F1
#
_cell.length_a   1.000
_cell.length_b   1.000
_cell.length_c   1.000
_cell.angle_alpha   90.00
_cell.angle_beta   90.00
_cell.angle_gamma   90.00
#
_symmetry.space_group_name_H-M   'P 1'
#
loop_
_entity.id
_entity.type
_entity.pdbx_description
1 polymer ?
#
loop_
_entity_poly.entity_id
_entity_poly.type
_entity_poly.pdbx_seq_one_letter_code
_entity_poly.pdbx_strand_id
1 'polypeptide(L)'
;MIISVDTGKIKKKLPYQEEYEKWKVNLSSEDFNRITYELNQMINEDEIHTSGWMPGSNWMGTAFEPIYHACNRNQTQAALFFGLIVYKVFMDREETWACGRFDLYGKNIKSLTYFRVKS
;
A
#
# COMPACT_ATOMS: atom_id res chain seq x y z
N MET A 1 -6.03 -6.45 -9.85
CA MET A 1 -6.32 -5.14 -10.52
C MET A 1 -7.11 -4.22 -9.59
N ILE A 2 -7.04 -2.89 -9.76
CA ILE A 2 -7.75 -1.93 -8.90
C ILE A 2 -8.69 -1.00 -9.69
N ILE A 3 -9.90 -0.78 -9.18
CA ILE A 3 -10.93 0.12 -9.70
C ILE A 3 -11.12 1.29 -8.74
N SER A 4 -11.23 2.53 -9.23
CA SER A 4 -11.61 3.66 -8.36
C SER A 4 -13.10 3.65 -8.08
N VAL A 5 -13.49 3.73 -6.80
CA VAL A 5 -14.91 3.81 -6.41
C VAL A 5 -15.58 5.08 -6.95
N ASP A 6 -14.84 6.20 -7.02
CA ASP A 6 -15.39 7.49 -7.45
C ASP A 6 -15.72 7.53 -8.95
N THR A 7 -14.96 6.78 -9.75
CA THR A 7 -15.04 6.88 -11.23
C THR A 7 -15.46 5.60 -11.92
N GLY A 8 -15.45 4.45 -11.23
CA GLY A 8 -15.62 3.13 -11.82
C GLY A 8 -14.49 2.71 -12.77
N LYS A 9 -13.44 3.53 -12.92
CA LYS A 9 -12.36 3.28 -13.89
C LYS A 9 -11.25 2.45 -13.27
N ILE A 10 -10.72 1.51 -14.05
CA ILE A 10 -9.51 0.76 -13.72
C ILE A 10 -8.32 1.70 -13.62
N LYS A 11 -7.57 1.59 -12.53
CA LYS A 11 -6.31 2.31 -12.31
C LYS A 11 -5.17 1.56 -12.99
N LYS A 12 -4.68 2.11 -14.11
CA LYS A 12 -3.63 1.48 -14.94
C LYS A 12 -2.21 1.89 -14.58
N LYS A 13 -2.04 2.92 -13.75
CA LYS A 13 -0.74 3.50 -13.40
C LYS A 13 -0.59 3.59 -11.89
N LEU A 14 0.65 3.42 -11.43
CA LEU A 14 1.03 3.72 -10.06
C LEU A 14 1.12 5.25 -9.91
N PRO A 15 0.43 5.87 -8.95
CA PRO A 15 0.66 7.28 -8.62
C PRO A 15 2.09 7.47 -8.10
N TYR A 16 2.70 8.65 -8.30
CA TYR A 16 4.06 8.94 -7.81
C TYR A 16 5.11 7.88 -8.22
N GLN A 17 5.04 7.46 -9.49
CA GLN A 17 5.88 6.38 -10.01
C GLN A 17 7.38 6.72 -9.92
N GLU A 18 7.77 7.97 -10.15
CA GLU A 18 9.17 8.40 -10.07
C GLU A 18 9.70 8.29 -8.64
N GLU A 19 8.93 8.73 -7.65
CA GLU A 19 9.28 8.60 -6.24
C GLU A 19 9.34 7.14 -5.79
N TYR A 20 8.39 6.32 -6.26
CA TYR A 20 8.40 4.88 -6.00
C TYR A 20 9.67 4.22 -6.51
N GLU A 21 10.06 4.43 -7.77
CA GLU A 21 11.26 3.83 -8.34
C GLU A 21 12.52 4.36 -7.61
N LYS A 22 12.56 5.66 -7.31
CA LYS A 22 13.66 6.28 -6.56
C LYS A 22 13.89 5.66 -5.18
N TRP A 23 12.84 5.33 -4.43
CA TRP A 23 13.00 4.71 -3.12
C TRP A 23 13.19 3.19 -3.24
N LYS A 24 12.57 2.55 -4.22
CA LYS A 24 12.69 1.11 -4.45
C LYS A 24 14.11 0.67 -4.77
N VAL A 25 14.89 1.47 -5.51
CA VAL A 25 16.31 1.14 -5.78
C VAL A 25 17.17 1.08 -4.51
N ASN A 26 16.72 1.66 -3.40
CA ASN A 26 17.41 1.60 -2.10
C ASN A 26 16.95 0.40 -1.25
N LEU A 27 15.99 -0.40 -1.71
CA LEU A 27 15.58 -1.65 -1.06
C LEU A 27 16.25 -2.84 -1.74
N SER A 28 16.75 -3.77 -0.93
CA SER A 28 17.18 -5.05 -1.46
C SER A 28 15.97 -5.81 -2.02
N SER A 29 16.21 -6.69 -3.00
CA SER A 29 15.15 -7.54 -3.53
C SER A 29 14.58 -8.48 -2.45
N GLU A 30 15.41 -8.91 -1.51
CA GLU A 30 15.00 -9.74 -0.37
C GLU A 30 14.02 -8.99 0.55
N ASP A 31 14.36 -7.76 0.95
CA ASP A 31 13.48 -6.92 1.78
C ASP A 31 12.16 -6.64 1.06
N PHE A 32 12.23 -6.30 -0.23
CA PHE A 32 11.02 -6.04 -1.02
C PHE A 32 10.12 -7.28 -1.12
N ASN A 33 10.71 -8.46 -1.32
CA ASN A 33 9.96 -9.72 -1.34
C ASN A 33 9.33 -10.02 0.02
N ARG A 34 10.05 -9.80 1.12
CA ARG A 34 9.53 -9.98 2.47
C ARG A 34 8.37 -9.03 2.78
N ILE A 35 8.50 -7.75 2.42
CA ILE A 35 7.44 -6.74 2.59
C ILE A 35 6.18 -7.16 1.82
N THR A 36 6.34 -7.54 0.54
CA THR A 36 5.19 -7.93 -0.28
C THR A 36 4.56 -9.24 0.19
N TYR A 37 5.35 -10.19 0.71
CA TYR A 37 4.83 -11.40 1.34
C TYR A 37 3.95 -11.08 2.55
N GLU A 38 4.44 -10.28 3.51
CA GLU A 38 3.69 -9.87 4.70
C GLU A 38 2.40 -9.13 4.35
N LEU A 39 2.46 -8.20 3.38
CA LEU A 39 1.27 -7.51 2.88
C LEU A 39 0.25 -8.48 2.28
N ASN A 40 0.70 -9.48 1.52
CA ASN A 40 -0.21 -10.46 0.95
C ASN A 40 -0.84 -11.35 2.02
N GLN A 41 -0.12 -11.70 3.10
CA GLN A 41 -0.72 -12.43 4.22
C GLN A 41 -1.84 -11.60 4.86
N MET A 42 -1.57 -10.33 5.21
CA MET A 42 -2.57 -9.42 5.75
C MET A 42 -3.79 -9.28 4.84
N ILE A 43 -3.56 -9.13 3.53
CA ILE A 43 -4.65 -8.96 2.55
C ILE A 43 -5.52 -10.22 2.44
N ASN A 44 -4.92 -11.42 2.56
CA ASN A 44 -5.64 -12.68 2.42
C ASN A 44 -6.60 -12.97 3.59
N GLU A 45 -6.39 -12.35 4.75
CA GLU A 45 -7.19 -12.58 5.96
C GLU A 45 -8.56 -11.89 5.90
N ASP A 46 -8.67 -10.77 5.17
CA ASP A 46 -9.88 -9.92 5.18
C ASP A 46 -10.29 -9.39 3.80
N GLU A 47 -11.54 -8.97 3.68
CA GLU A 47 -12.13 -8.42 2.44
C GLU A 47 -12.04 -6.90 2.33
N ILE A 48 -11.66 -6.20 3.41
CA ILE A 48 -11.57 -4.73 3.49
C ILE A 48 -10.27 -4.34 4.18
N HIS A 49 -9.48 -3.46 3.54
CA HIS A 49 -8.17 -3.06 4.05
C HIS A 49 -7.96 -1.55 3.92
N THR A 50 -7.54 -0.90 5.00
CA THR A 50 -7.11 0.51 4.97
C THR A 50 -5.60 0.59 5.10
N SER A 51 -4.89 1.14 4.10
CA SER A 51 -3.41 1.13 4.09
C SER A 51 -2.80 1.71 5.34
N GLY A 52 -3.37 2.80 5.87
CA GLY A 52 -2.84 3.47 7.06
C GLY A 52 -2.96 2.64 8.34
N TRP A 53 -3.65 1.50 8.30
CA TRP A 53 -3.84 0.60 9.43
C TRP A 53 -3.02 -0.69 9.31
N MET A 54 -2.38 -0.93 8.15
CA MET A 54 -1.43 -2.02 7.95
C MET A 54 -0.01 -1.46 8.01
N PRO A 55 0.96 -2.07 8.73
CA PRO A 55 0.81 -2.95 9.90
C PRO A 55 0.51 -2.17 11.22
N GLY A 56 0.46 -0.84 11.17
CA GLY A 56 0.50 0.05 12.34
C GLY A 56 1.66 1.04 12.29
N SER A 57 1.91 1.77 13.38
CA SER A 57 2.81 2.93 13.38
C SER A 57 4.27 2.64 13.76
N ASN A 58 4.58 1.48 14.36
CA ASN A 58 5.94 1.11 14.74
C ASN A 58 6.44 -0.03 13.86
N TRP A 59 7.46 0.25 13.05
CA TRP A 59 8.05 -0.74 12.13
C TRP A 59 9.39 -1.29 12.60
N MET A 60 9.92 -0.82 13.73
CA MET A 60 11.22 -1.26 14.24
C MET A 60 11.23 -2.77 14.51
N GLY A 61 12.22 -3.48 13.96
CA GLY A 61 12.36 -4.93 14.06
C GLY A 61 11.39 -5.72 13.18
N THR A 62 10.58 -5.06 12.34
CA THR A 62 9.61 -5.69 11.45
C THR A 62 10.12 -5.77 10.01
N ALA A 63 9.42 -6.52 9.16
CA ALA A 63 9.68 -6.54 7.72
C ALA A 63 9.58 -5.15 7.04
N PHE A 64 8.93 -4.17 7.67
CA PHE A 64 8.70 -2.84 7.11
C PHE A 64 9.77 -1.82 7.49
N GLU A 65 10.67 -2.13 8.44
CA GLU A 65 11.79 -1.25 8.83
C GLU A 65 12.66 -0.80 7.65
N PRO A 66 13.01 -1.66 6.67
CA PRO A 66 13.82 -1.27 5.51
C PRO A 66 13.25 -0.11 4.70
N ILE A 67 11.92 0.09 4.69
CA ILE A 67 11.27 1.21 3.99
C ILE A 67 11.73 2.55 4.57
N TYR A 68 11.85 2.64 5.89
CA TYR A 68 12.33 3.84 6.56
C TYR A 68 13.78 4.17 6.16
N HIS A 69 14.63 3.16 6.06
CA HIS A 69 16.01 3.32 5.62
C HIS A 69 16.13 3.69 4.14
N ALA A 70 15.34 3.05 3.26
CA ALA A 70 15.29 3.35 1.83
C ALA A 70 14.87 4.80 1.54
N CYS A 71 14.09 5.41 2.44
CA CYS A 71 13.69 6.80 2.41
C CYS A 71 14.62 7.73 3.22
N ASN A 72 15.89 7.37 3.42
CA ASN A 72 16.87 8.17 4.17
C ASN A 72 16.38 8.57 5.57
N ARG A 73 15.66 7.68 6.26
CA ARG A 73 15.11 7.91 7.60
C ARG A 73 14.11 9.07 7.65
N ASN A 74 13.46 9.38 6.52
CA ASN A 74 12.39 10.37 6.44
C ASN A 74 11.02 9.69 6.60
N GLN A 75 10.34 9.96 7.71
CA GLN A 75 9.07 9.32 8.05
C GLN A 75 7.94 9.65 7.06
N THR A 76 7.86 10.89 6.57
CA THR A 76 6.84 11.30 5.60
C THR A 76 7.02 10.59 4.27
N GLN A 77 8.26 10.48 3.79
CA GLN A 77 8.59 9.74 2.58
C GLN A 77 8.33 8.25 2.76
N ALA A 78 8.74 7.67 3.89
CA ALA A 78 8.51 6.26 4.20
C ALA A 78 7.02 5.90 4.23
N ALA A 79 6.18 6.77 4.81
CA ALA A 79 4.73 6.58 4.83
C ALA A 79 4.12 6.64 3.42
N LEU A 80 4.57 7.58 2.58
CA LEU A 80 4.13 7.64 1.18
C LEU A 80 4.60 6.40 0.42
N PHE A 81 5.87 6.02 0.56
CA PHE A 81 6.44 4.87 -0.12
C PHE A 81 5.72 3.58 0.25
N PHE A 82 5.44 3.37 1.54
CA PHE A 82 4.63 2.25 2.01
C PHE A 82 3.24 2.23 1.35
N GLY A 83 2.55 3.37 1.30
CA GLY A 83 1.26 3.47 0.60
C GLY A 83 1.35 3.10 -0.88
N LEU A 84 2.45 3.45 -1.55
CA LEU A 84 2.71 3.07 -2.94
C LEU A 84 2.99 1.57 -3.11
N ILE A 85 3.71 0.95 -2.17
CA ILE A 85 3.94 -0.51 -2.15
C ILE A 85 2.60 -1.24 -1.97
N VAL A 86 1.77 -0.84 -1.01
CA VAL A 86 0.42 -1.41 -0.82
C VAL A 86 -0.41 -1.28 -2.08
N TYR A 87 -0.42 -0.09 -2.69
CA TYR A 87 -1.13 0.14 -3.95
C TYR A 87 -0.62 -0.78 -5.05
N LYS A 88 0.70 -0.93 -5.20
CA LYS A 88 1.31 -1.80 -6.19
C LYS A 88 0.96 -3.27 -5.96
N VAL A 89 0.96 -3.74 -4.71
CA VAL A 89 0.52 -5.10 -4.35
C VAL A 89 -0.91 -5.33 -4.83
N PHE A 90 -1.86 -4.47 -4.50
CA PHE A 90 -3.25 -4.61 -4.98
C PHE A 90 -3.37 -4.52 -6.52
N MET A 91 -2.52 -3.75 -7.19
CA MET A 91 -2.51 -3.68 -8.65
C MET A 91 -2.13 -5.02 -9.28
N ASP A 92 -1.16 -5.70 -8.69
CA ASP A 92 -0.52 -6.90 -9.24
C ASP A 92 -1.26 -8.20 -8.88
N ARG A 93 -2.23 -8.13 -7.97
CA ARG A 93 -3.09 -9.27 -7.63
C ARG A 93 -4.03 -9.66 -8.78
N GLU A 94 -4.28 -10.96 -8.88
CA GLU A 94 -5.23 -11.54 -9.84
C GLU A 94 -6.68 -11.10 -9.54
N GLU A 95 -7.02 -10.91 -8.27
CA GLU A 95 -8.37 -10.49 -7.90
C GLU A 95 -8.66 -9.03 -8.29
N THR A 96 -9.96 -8.73 -8.37
CA THR A 96 -10.44 -7.38 -8.58
C THR A 96 -10.72 -6.70 -7.24
N TRP A 97 -10.10 -5.55 -7.03
CA TRP A 97 -10.31 -4.71 -5.86
C TRP A 97 -10.82 -3.33 -6.28
N ALA A 98 -11.63 -2.70 -5.44
CA ALA A 98 -12.00 -1.30 -5.57
C ALA A 98 -11.28 -0.47 -4.50
N CYS A 99 -10.85 0.76 -4.82
CA CYS A 99 -10.20 1.65 -3.85
C CYS A 99 -10.81 3.06 -3.82
N GLY A 100 -10.80 3.68 -2.64
CA GLY A 100 -11.26 5.05 -2.42
C GLY A 100 -10.76 5.66 -1.12
N ARG A 101 -11.07 6.94 -0.90
CA ARG A 101 -10.92 7.60 0.40
C ARG A 101 -12.30 7.76 1.03
N PHE A 102 -12.37 7.56 2.34
CA PHE A 102 -13.62 7.54 3.08
C PHE A 102 -13.51 8.33 4.36
N ASP A 103 -14.66 8.75 4.88
CA ASP A 103 -14.76 9.37 6.19
C ASP A 103 -15.23 8.33 7.22
N LEU A 104 -14.56 8.29 8.37
CA LEU A 104 -14.98 7.48 9.51
C LEU A 104 -15.32 8.42 10.67
N TYR A 105 -16.56 8.38 11.14
CA TYR A 105 -17.09 9.28 12.19
C TYR A 105 -16.82 10.78 11.92
N GLY A 106 -16.97 11.21 10.66
CA GLY A 106 -16.73 12.59 10.25
C GLY A 106 -15.25 13.00 10.17
N LYS A 107 -14.31 12.04 10.30
CA LYS A 107 -12.87 12.27 10.08
C LYS A 107 -12.42 11.57 8.81
N ASN A 108 -11.77 12.33 7.93
CA ASN A 108 -11.24 11.80 6.68
C ASN A 108 -10.11 10.80 6.96
N ILE A 109 -10.27 9.57 6.47
CA ILE A 109 -9.19 8.60 6.42
C ILE A 109 -8.24 9.06 5.31
N LYS A 110 -7.04 9.51 5.70
CA LYS A 110 -6.04 10.02 4.75
C LYS A 110 -5.53 8.95 3.78
N SER A 111 -5.54 7.69 4.21
CA SER A 111 -5.12 6.54 3.41
C SER A 111 -6.24 5.96 2.56
N LEU A 112 -5.87 5.25 1.50
CA LEU A 112 -6.83 4.50 0.70
C LEU A 112 -7.41 3.31 1.49
N THR A 113 -8.67 3.02 1.22
CA THR A 113 -9.33 1.78 1.64
C THR A 113 -9.65 0.96 0.40
N TYR A 114 -9.43 -0.34 0.50
CA TYR A 114 -9.61 -1.33 -0.57
C TYR A 114 -10.72 -2.31 -0.20
N PHE A 115 -11.56 -2.66 -1.17
CA PHE A 115 -12.66 -3.60 -1.02
C PHE A 115 -12.54 -4.67 -2.08
N ARG A 116 -12.66 -5.93 -1.69
CA ARG A 116 -12.71 -7.03 -2.65
C ARG A 116 -14.01 -6.96 -3.43
N VAL A 117 -13.92 -6.97 -4.76
CA VAL A 117 -15.09 -7.04 -5.63
C VAL A 117 -15.35 -8.51 -5.91
N LYS A 118 -16.43 -9.05 -5.34
CA LYS A 118 -16.91 -10.40 -5.67
C LYS A 118 -17.69 -10.32 -6.97
N SER A 119 -17.23 -11.08 -7.97
CA SER A 119 -17.97 -11.37 -9.21
C SER A 119 -18.94 -12.52 -8.99
#